data_AF-A0A7Y2NBJ4-F1
#
_entry.id   AF-A0A7Y2NBJ4-F1
#
_cell.length_a   1.000
_cell.length_b   1.000
_cell.length_c   1.000
_cell.angle_alpha   90.00
_cell.angle_beta   90.00
_cell.angle_gamma   90.00
#
_symmetry.space_group_name_H-M   'P 1'
#
loop_
_entity.id
_entity.type
_entity.pdbx_description
1 polymer ?
#
loop_
_entity_poly.entity_id
_entity_poly.type
_entity_poly.pdbx_seq_one_letter_code
_entity_poly.pdbx_strand_id
1 'polypeptide(L)'
;MPSKPFASEADVDDKEEILEKLTDGVYALTAGGDPTVGAIEGEDFLICFEARATPYMAGRWLEQLRQHTDKPVRYLVLSHYHAVRTLGAAAFDADVIVSHDNTRDLIAERGMQDWASEAGRMPRLFQGAEGIPGLTWPTMTFSDRMSIELGGDRGAVELAYLGRGHTKGDIVAWLPTERVLFAGDLVESEAALYTGDAYHLDWMTTTLDRVRALDAEVLVGGRGRVVRGDEVGQAIEQTRGFLVVLKEAVHAVQRRDGTLKEAFESAHAALAPQYGGWPIFEHTLPFDVQRMWDELIGDSPRIWTAERDRQLWDELQG
;
A
#
# COMPACT_ATOMS: atom_id res chain seq x y z
N MET A 1 34.15 -5.06 6.51
CA MET A 1 33.36 -4.22 5.58
C MET A 1 32.28 -3.53 6.40
N PRO A 2 31.89 -2.28 6.11
CA PRO A 2 30.71 -1.70 6.77
C PRO A 2 29.49 -2.58 6.48
N SER A 3 28.64 -2.82 7.47
CA SER A 3 27.39 -3.55 7.30
C SER A 3 26.49 -2.80 6.31
N LYS A 4 25.83 -3.53 5.39
CA LYS A 4 24.78 -2.92 4.55
C LYS A 4 23.69 -2.32 5.48
N PRO A 5 23.14 -1.14 5.17
CA PRO A 5 22.02 -0.59 5.92
C PRO A 5 20.83 -1.55 5.87
N PHE A 6 20.03 -1.61 6.94
CA PHE A 6 18.86 -2.47 6.99
C PHE A 6 17.70 -1.80 6.25
N ALA A 7 17.19 -2.44 5.19
CA ALA A 7 16.11 -1.90 4.36
C ALA A 7 16.33 -0.42 3.97
N SER A 8 15.33 0.45 4.16
CA SER A 8 15.39 1.87 3.82
C SER A 8 16.00 2.75 4.93
N GLU A 9 16.73 2.19 5.92
CA GLU A 9 17.35 2.99 7.00
C GLU A 9 18.28 4.10 6.46
N ALA A 10 18.84 3.93 5.25
CA ALA A 10 19.70 4.90 4.60
C ALA A 10 18.97 5.91 3.69
N ASP A 11 17.66 5.75 3.42
CA ASP A 11 16.86 6.69 2.64
C ASP A 11 16.43 7.87 3.51
N VAL A 12 17.27 8.90 3.56
CA VAL A 12 17.09 10.08 4.43
C VAL A 12 16.62 11.33 3.68
N ASP A 13 16.64 11.30 2.34
CA ASP A 13 16.34 12.46 1.52
C ASP A 13 14.83 12.70 1.41
N ASP A 14 14.40 13.95 1.57
CA ASP A 14 13.03 14.36 1.30
C ASP A 14 12.68 14.07 -0.17
N LYS A 15 11.48 13.51 -0.38
CA LYS A 15 10.93 13.27 -1.71
C LYS A 15 10.10 14.48 -2.13
N GLU A 16 10.15 14.80 -3.42
CA GLU A 16 9.26 15.79 -4.01
C GLU A 16 7.82 15.28 -3.93
N GLU A 17 6.94 16.05 -3.29
CA GLU A 17 5.51 15.76 -3.21
C GLU A 17 4.78 16.51 -4.34
N ILE A 18 3.93 15.79 -5.08
CA ILE A 18 3.16 16.32 -6.19
C ILE A 18 1.68 16.12 -5.88
N LEU A 19 0.97 17.24 -5.63
CA LEU A 19 -0.49 17.27 -5.53
C LEU A 19 -1.09 17.47 -6.92
N GLU A 20 -1.87 16.49 -7.38
CA GLU A 20 -2.62 16.56 -8.62
C GLU A 20 -4.12 16.68 -8.34
N LYS A 21 -4.79 17.65 -8.98
CA LYS A 21 -6.25 17.63 -9.15
C LYS A 21 -6.59 16.71 -10.33
N LEU A 22 -7.13 15.53 -10.04
CA LEU A 22 -7.43 14.50 -11.05
C LEU A 22 -8.64 14.87 -11.91
N THR A 23 -9.68 15.37 -11.24
CA THR A 23 -10.90 15.94 -11.81
C THR A 23 -11.53 16.88 -10.78
N ASP A 24 -12.74 17.39 -11.01
CA ASP A 24 -13.37 18.30 -10.06
C ASP A 24 -13.61 17.66 -8.69
N GLY A 25 -12.99 18.22 -7.65
CA GLY A 25 -13.09 17.72 -6.28
C GLY A 25 -12.33 16.42 -6.00
N VAL A 26 -11.48 15.92 -6.90
CA VAL A 26 -10.70 14.68 -6.65
C VAL A 26 -9.22 15.00 -6.73
N TYR A 27 -8.48 14.65 -5.68
CA TYR A 27 -7.08 14.98 -5.49
C TYR A 27 -6.26 13.75 -5.12
N ALA A 28 -5.01 13.72 -5.57
CA ALA A 28 -4.02 12.73 -5.14
C ALA A 28 -2.68 13.41 -4.86
N LEU A 29 -1.99 12.97 -3.81
CA LEU A 29 -0.59 13.30 -3.55
C LEU A 29 0.27 12.08 -3.84
N THR A 30 1.29 12.28 -4.66
CA THR A 30 2.36 11.29 -4.90
C THR A 30 3.68 11.86 -4.41
N ALA A 31 4.63 10.99 -4.01
CA ALA A 31 5.86 11.44 -3.36
C ALA A 31 7.07 10.56 -3.74
N GLY A 32 7.37 10.46 -5.04
CA GLY A 32 8.61 9.81 -5.51
C GLY A 32 8.81 8.36 -5.07
N GLY A 33 7.72 7.59 -4.91
CA GLY A 33 7.74 6.19 -4.43
C GLY A 33 7.28 6.02 -2.98
N ASP A 34 7.05 7.10 -2.24
CA ASP A 34 6.41 7.05 -0.93
C ASP A 34 4.91 6.76 -1.01
N PRO A 35 4.28 6.31 0.10
CA PRO A 35 2.85 6.12 0.20
C PRO A 35 2.03 7.31 -0.31
N THR A 36 1.18 7.06 -1.30
CA THR A 36 0.20 8.01 -1.82
C THR A 36 -0.94 8.24 -0.84
N VAL A 37 -1.59 9.40 -0.97
CA VAL A 37 -2.84 9.77 -0.27
C VAL A 37 -3.79 10.45 -1.25
N GLY A 38 -5.09 10.38 -0.98
CA GLY A 38 -6.13 10.96 -1.81
C GLY A 38 -7.18 11.74 -1.03
N ALA A 39 -7.91 12.61 -1.72
CA ALA A 39 -9.09 13.27 -1.18
C ALA A 39 -10.16 13.43 -2.26
N ILE A 40 -11.42 13.27 -1.86
CA ILE A 40 -12.61 13.37 -2.71
C ILE A 40 -13.61 14.30 -2.02
N GLU A 41 -14.08 15.32 -2.72
CA GLU A 41 -15.10 16.24 -2.23
C GLU A 41 -16.51 15.69 -2.44
N GLY A 42 -17.25 15.61 -1.33
CA GLY A 42 -18.71 15.64 -1.36
C GLY A 42 -19.24 17.07 -1.45
N GLU A 43 -20.55 17.24 -1.30
CA GLU A 43 -21.24 18.52 -1.30
C GLU A 43 -20.73 19.42 -0.17
N ASP A 44 -20.71 18.90 1.07
CA ASP A 44 -20.34 19.63 2.28
C ASP A 44 -19.19 18.99 3.09
N PHE A 45 -18.53 17.95 2.57
CA PHE A 45 -17.50 17.18 3.28
C PHE A 45 -16.39 16.64 2.38
N LEU A 46 -15.34 16.09 2.98
CA LEU A 46 -14.29 15.33 2.33
C LEU A 46 -14.33 13.85 2.74
N ILE A 47 -13.98 13.00 1.77
CA ILE A 47 -13.50 11.63 1.98
C ILE A 47 -12.00 11.65 1.71
N CYS A 48 -11.18 11.33 2.70
CA CYS A 48 -9.73 11.13 2.51
C CYS A 48 -9.42 9.63 2.39
N PHE A 49 -8.42 9.29 1.59
CA PHE A 49 -7.96 7.91 1.37
C PHE A 49 -6.49 7.82 1.75
N GLU A 50 -6.19 6.97 2.74
CA GLU A 50 -4.92 6.85 3.47
C GLU A 50 -4.52 8.05 4.32
N ALA A 51 -3.68 7.77 5.34
CA ALA A 51 -3.36 8.72 6.40
C ALA A 51 -1.86 8.98 6.61
N ARG A 52 -0.96 8.37 5.84
CA ARG A 52 0.51 8.41 6.06
C ARG A 52 0.91 7.80 7.41
N ALA A 53 2.23 7.76 7.66
CA ALA A 53 2.82 7.05 8.80
C ALA A 53 2.72 7.80 10.14
N THR A 54 2.58 9.13 10.14
CA THR A 54 2.51 9.94 11.37
C THR A 54 1.54 11.12 11.21
N PRO A 55 0.97 11.63 12.32
CA PRO A 55 0.14 12.83 12.27
C PRO A 55 0.90 14.07 11.73
N TYR A 56 2.21 14.13 11.95
CA TYR A 56 3.07 15.18 11.39
C TYR A 56 3.10 15.11 9.85
N MET A 57 3.35 13.93 9.29
CA MET A 57 3.37 13.73 7.83
C MET A 57 1.98 13.92 7.21
N ALA A 58 0.93 13.47 7.89
CA ALA A 58 -0.45 13.71 7.49
C ALA A 58 -0.81 15.20 7.48
N GLY A 59 -0.35 15.96 8.49
CA GLY A 59 -0.55 17.41 8.58
C GLY A 59 0.00 18.16 7.37
N ARG A 60 1.21 17.81 6.91
CA ARG A 60 1.82 18.42 5.71
C ARG A 60 1.01 18.18 4.44
N TRP A 61 0.40 17.01 4.31
CA TRP A 61 -0.54 16.72 3.23
C TRP A 61 -1.81 17.57 3.36
N LEU A 62 -2.42 17.59 4.55
CA LEU A 62 -3.63 18.35 4.80
C LEU A 62 -3.44 19.84 4.54
N GLU A 63 -2.30 20.43 4.90
CA GLU A 63 -1.95 21.81 4.57
C GLU A 63 -1.97 22.11 3.07
N GLN A 64 -1.50 21.18 2.23
CA GLN A 64 -1.57 21.30 0.77
C GLN A 64 -3.01 21.17 0.28
N LEU A 65 -3.76 20.19 0.79
CA LEU A 65 -5.17 19.99 0.44
C LEU A 65 -6.03 21.23 0.79
N ARG A 66 -5.75 21.89 1.92
CA ARG A 66 -6.45 23.12 2.37
C ARG A 66 -6.27 24.32 1.45
N GLN A 67 -5.28 24.31 0.54
CA GLN A 67 -5.17 25.33 -0.51
C GLN A 67 -6.25 25.19 -1.58
N HIS A 68 -6.92 24.04 -1.65
CA HIS A 68 -7.97 23.74 -2.62
C HIS A 68 -9.37 23.72 -2.01
N THR A 69 -9.50 23.41 -0.71
CA THR A 69 -10.80 23.17 -0.09
C THR A 69 -10.80 23.29 1.44
N ASP A 70 -11.82 23.94 1.98
CA ASP A 70 -12.02 24.13 3.42
C ASP A 70 -13.05 23.16 4.02
N LYS A 71 -13.55 22.21 3.23
CA LYS A 71 -14.56 21.24 3.68
C LYS A 71 -14.03 20.35 4.83
N PRO A 72 -14.83 20.05 5.86
CA PRO A 72 -14.41 19.14 6.93
C PRO A 72 -14.22 17.71 6.41
N VAL A 73 -13.30 16.97 7.02
CA VAL A 73 -13.13 15.53 6.72
C VAL A 73 -14.21 14.76 7.47
N ARG A 74 -15.15 14.15 6.75
CA ARG A 74 -16.19 13.31 7.36
C ARG A 74 -15.75 11.84 7.37
N TYR A 75 -15.09 11.40 6.30
CA TYR A 75 -14.62 10.02 6.18
C TYR A 75 -13.12 9.97 5.94
N LEU A 76 -12.42 9.14 6.70
CA LEU A 76 -11.06 8.69 6.41
C LEU A 76 -11.10 7.19 6.10
N VAL A 77 -10.74 6.82 4.88
CA VAL A 77 -10.71 5.44 4.41
C VAL A 77 -9.28 4.93 4.49
N LEU A 78 -9.10 3.81 5.18
CA LEU A 78 -7.82 3.11 5.29
C LEU A 78 -7.90 1.82 4.47
N SER A 79 -7.09 1.71 3.41
CA SER A 79 -7.24 0.57 2.49
C SER A 79 -6.82 -0.76 3.11
N HIS A 80 -5.84 -0.70 4.01
CA HIS A 80 -5.32 -1.85 4.75
C HIS A 80 -4.62 -1.37 6.05
N TYR A 81 -3.99 -2.29 6.78
CA TYR A 81 -3.59 -2.06 8.17
C TYR A 81 -2.20 -1.46 8.38
N HIS A 82 -1.35 -1.45 7.36
CA HIS A 82 0.08 -1.13 7.49
C HIS A 82 0.30 0.24 8.14
N ALA A 83 1.27 0.32 9.06
CA ALA A 83 1.51 1.49 9.89
C ALA A 83 1.82 2.75 9.06
N VAL A 84 2.56 2.62 7.95
CA VAL A 84 2.88 3.71 7.02
C VAL A 84 1.65 4.31 6.33
N ARG A 85 0.50 3.62 6.41
CA ARG A 85 -0.78 4.05 5.85
C ARG A 85 -1.74 4.62 6.88
N THR A 86 -1.67 4.12 8.11
CA THR A 86 -2.78 4.27 9.08
C THR A 86 -2.47 5.18 10.27
N LEU A 87 -1.22 5.28 10.72
CA LEU A 87 -0.90 5.90 12.02
C LEU A 87 -0.97 7.44 12.01
N GLY A 88 -1.02 8.07 10.83
CA GLY A 88 -1.28 9.52 10.73
C GLY A 88 -2.74 9.94 10.86
N ALA A 89 -3.67 8.99 11.04
CA ALA A 89 -5.11 9.25 11.04
C ALA A 89 -5.56 10.32 12.06
N ALA A 90 -4.89 10.44 13.19
CA ALA A 90 -5.23 11.42 14.23
C ALA A 90 -5.14 12.89 13.75
N ALA A 91 -4.42 13.18 12.67
CA ALA A 91 -4.35 14.53 12.11
C ALA A 91 -5.61 14.95 11.33
N PHE A 92 -6.44 14.00 10.90
CA PHE A 92 -7.57 14.27 10.01
C PHE A 92 -8.82 14.77 10.73
N ASP A 93 -8.93 14.53 12.05
CA ASP A 93 -10.14 14.83 12.85
C ASP A 93 -11.42 14.33 12.16
N ALA A 94 -11.35 13.13 11.58
CA ALA A 94 -12.43 12.56 10.77
C ALA A 94 -13.58 12.06 11.65
N ASP A 95 -14.82 12.36 11.25
CA ASP A 95 -16.02 11.85 11.95
C ASP A 95 -16.08 10.31 11.96
N VAL A 96 -15.68 9.68 10.84
CA VAL A 96 -15.69 8.24 10.63
C VAL A 96 -14.40 7.76 9.97
N ILE A 97 -13.70 6.82 10.62
CA ILE A 97 -12.61 6.04 10.03
C ILE A 97 -13.19 4.71 9.54
N VAL A 98 -13.07 4.45 8.24
CA VAL A 98 -13.63 3.27 7.55
C VAL A 98 -12.53 2.34 7.08
N SER A 99 -12.67 1.04 7.33
CA SER A 99 -11.81 0.00 6.75
C SER A 99 -12.57 -1.32 6.54
N HIS A 100 -11.92 -2.31 5.95
CA HIS A 100 -12.47 -3.67 5.88
C HIS A 100 -12.48 -4.36 7.26
N ASP A 101 -13.39 -5.34 7.46
CA ASP A 101 -13.43 -6.19 8.65
C ASP A 101 -12.09 -6.91 8.88
N ASN A 102 -11.50 -7.50 7.83
CA ASN A 102 -10.21 -8.16 7.95
C ASN A 102 -9.05 -7.20 8.30
N THR A 103 -9.17 -5.92 7.94
CA THR A 103 -8.18 -4.89 8.30
C THR A 103 -8.25 -4.62 9.80
N ARG A 104 -9.46 -4.49 10.37
CA ARG A 104 -9.64 -4.39 11.84
C ARG A 104 -9.04 -5.60 12.56
N ASP A 105 -9.26 -6.80 12.02
CA ASP A 105 -8.73 -8.03 12.62
C ASP A 105 -7.19 -8.09 12.53
N LEU A 106 -6.58 -7.62 11.43
CA LEU A 106 -5.11 -7.50 11.31
C LEU A 106 -4.53 -6.49 12.32
N ILE A 107 -5.19 -5.34 12.52
CA ILE A 107 -4.76 -4.35 13.51
C ILE A 107 -4.71 -5.00 14.90
N ALA A 108 -5.74 -5.76 15.27
CA ALA A 108 -5.81 -6.46 16.54
C ALA A 108 -4.77 -7.59 16.68
N GLU A 109 -4.51 -8.32 15.60
CA GLU A 109 -3.59 -9.45 15.60
C GLU A 109 -2.12 -9.02 15.64
N ARG A 110 -1.76 -8.00 14.85
CA ARG A 110 -0.36 -7.71 14.50
C ARG A 110 0.01 -6.23 14.31
N GLY A 111 -0.90 -5.29 14.59
CA GLY A 111 -0.65 -3.86 14.33
C GLY A 111 0.54 -3.28 15.08
N MET A 112 0.80 -3.70 16.33
CA MET A 112 1.97 -3.21 17.09
C MET A 112 3.29 -3.71 16.52
N GLN A 113 3.32 -4.95 16.03
CA GLN A 113 4.49 -5.58 15.46
C GLN A 113 4.80 -4.97 14.09
N ASP A 114 3.78 -4.74 13.27
CA ASP A 114 3.91 -4.03 12.00
C ASP A 114 4.42 -2.59 12.18
N TRP A 115 3.89 -1.84 13.14
CA TRP A 115 4.43 -0.52 13.48
C TRP A 115 5.92 -0.59 13.84
N ALA A 116 6.31 -1.48 14.76
CA ALA A 116 7.71 -1.60 15.15
C ALA A 116 8.62 -2.01 13.98
N SER A 117 8.13 -2.89 13.09
CA SER A 117 8.80 -3.31 11.86
C SER A 117 9.00 -2.12 10.91
N GLU A 118 7.93 -1.42 10.56
CA GLU A 118 7.96 -0.34 9.56
C GLU A 118 8.73 0.88 10.04
N ALA A 119 8.61 1.24 11.31
CA ALA A 119 9.40 2.33 11.89
C ALA A 119 10.91 2.02 11.83
N GLY A 120 11.29 0.75 11.99
CA GLY A 120 12.67 0.30 11.83
C GLY A 120 13.13 0.27 10.38
N ARG A 121 12.25 -0.17 9.45
CA ARG A 121 12.57 -0.29 8.02
C ARG A 121 12.60 1.04 7.28
N MET A 122 11.78 2.01 7.70
CA MET A 122 11.51 3.25 6.96
C MET A 122 11.48 4.50 7.87
N PRO A 123 12.53 4.77 8.67
CA PRO A 123 12.50 5.80 9.71
C PRO A 123 12.17 7.21 9.19
N ARG A 124 12.53 7.53 7.94
CA ARG A 124 12.18 8.82 7.30
C ARG A 124 10.68 9.04 7.17
N LEU A 125 9.89 7.98 6.92
CA LEU A 125 8.44 8.11 6.86
C LEU A 125 7.83 8.38 8.24
N PHE A 126 8.52 7.97 9.31
CA PHE A 126 8.08 8.11 10.69
C PHE A 126 8.57 9.40 11.37
N GLN A 127 8.82 10.47 10.59
CA GLN A 127 9.10 11.80 11.16
C GLN A 127 7.94 12.27 12.06
N GLY A 128 8.26 12.74 13.27
CA GLY A 128 7.25 13.13 14.26
C GLY A 128 6.51 11.96 14.91
N ALA A 129 7.14 10.78 14.99
CA ALA A 129 6.54 9.57 15.57
C ALA A 129 6.06 9.74 17.02
N GLU A 130 6.63 10.68 17.78
CA GLU A 130 6.19 11.02 19.13
C GLU A 130 4.74 11.53 19.19
N GLY A 131 4.20 12.01 18.06
CA GLY A 131 2.82 12.44 17.92
C GLY A 131 1.81 11.31 17.69
N ILE A 132 2.24 10.07 17.49
CA ILE A 132 1.35 8.93 17.25
C ILE A 132 0.67 8.52 18.58
N PRO A 133 -0.67 8.59 18.71
CA PRO A 133 -1.36 8.30 19.97
C PRO A 133 -1.51 6.81 20.28
N GLY A 134 -1.26 5.94 19.29
CA GLY A 134 -1.45 4.50 19.35
C GLY A 134 -1.86 3.95 17.98
N LEU A 135 -2.26 2.68 17.93
CA LEU A 135 -2.83 2.10 16.71
C LEU A 135 -4.13 2.81 16.32
N THR A 136 -4.31 3.05 15.03
CA THR A 136 -5.55 3.58 14.47
C THR A 136 -6.58 2.47 14.37
N TRP A 137 -7.74 2.66 15.00
CA TRP A 137 -8.86 1.72 14.93
C TRP A 137 -9.98 2.26 14.04
N PRO A 138 -10.50 1.47 13.09
CA PRO A 138 -11.67 1.87 12.32
C PRO A 138 -12.88 2.02 13.25
N THR A 139 -13.61 3.12 13.11
CA THR A 139 -14.89 3.35 13.80
C THR A 139 -16.05 2.68 13.07
N MET A 140 -15.87 2.36 11.80
CA MET A 140 -16.83 1.65 10.96
C MET A 140 -16.10 0.65 10.07
N THR A 141 -16.69 -0.54 9.89
CA THR A 141 -16.15 -1.55 8.98
C THR A 141 -17.22 -2.10 8.04
N PHE A 142 -16.76 -2.69 6.94
CA PHE A 142 -17.58 -3.42 5.98
C PHE A 142 -16.84 -4.66 5.46
N SER A 143 -17.58 -5.59 4.84
CA SER A 143 -17.05 -6.90 4.44
C SER A 143 -17.00 -7.16 2.92
N ASP A 144 -17.71 -6.36 2.12
CA ASP A 144 -17.75 -6.54 0.66
C ASP A 144 -17.77 -5.18 -0.05
N ARG A 145 -18.87 -4.43 0.08
CA ARG A 145 -19.01 -3.10 -0.52
C ARG A 145 -19.67 -2.11 0.44
N MET A 146 -19.31 -0.84 0.29
CA MET A 146 -19.93 0.29 0.96
C MET A 146 -19.94 1.49 0.01
N SER A 147 -21.11 2.09 -0.21
CA SER A 147 -21.25 3.29 -1.04
C SER A 147 -21.38 4.51 -0.12
N ILE A 148 -20.65 5.59 -0.44
CA ILE A 148 -20.76 6.88 0.24
C ILE A 148 -21.27 7.90 -0.77
N GLU A 149 -22.52 8.32 -0.61
CA GLU A 149 -23.13 9.37 -1.43
C GLU A 149 -22.38 10.69 -1.22
N LEU A 150 -21.93 11.29 -2.31
CA LEU A 150 -21.20 12.56 -2.28
C LEU A 150 -22.14 13.76 -2.15
N GLY A 151 -23.44 13.60 -2.42
CA GLY A 151 -24.41 14.71 -2.39
C GLY A 151 -24.39 15.57 -3.65
N GLY A 152 -25.40 16.42 -3.81
CA GLY A 152 -25.69 17.12 -5.07
C GLY A 152 -25.76 16.16 -6.27
N ASP A 153 -25.13 16.56 -7.37
CA ASP A 153 -25.03 15.77 -8.62
C ASP A 153 -23.65 15.06 -8.77
N ARG A 154 -22.90 14.87 -7.67
CA ARG A 154 -21.53 14.30 -7.68
C ARG A 154 -21.49 12.76 -7.68
N GLY A 155 -22.64 12.09 -7.51
CA GLY A 155 -22.72 10.63 -7.44
C GLY A 155 -22.21 10.08 -6.10
N ALA A 156 -21.49 8.95 -6.14
CA ALA A 156 -21.03 8.24 -4.94
C ALA A 156 -19.60 7.71 -5.11
N VAL A 157 -18.91 7.49 -3.98
CA VAL A 157 -17.68 6.71 -3.90
C VAL A 157 -18.04 5.29 -3.46
N GLU A 158 -17.58 4.31 -4.22
CA GLU A 158 -17.75 2.89 -3.94
C GLU A 158 -16.50 2.31 -3.29
N LEU A 159 -16.56 2.02 -1.99
CA LEU A 159 -15.54 1.22 -1.32
C LEU A 159 -15.80 -0.26 -1.59
N ALA A 160 -14.78 -0.99 -2.04
CA ALA A 160 -14.96 -2.39 -2.42
C ALA A 160 -13.78 -3.28 -2.02
N TYR A 161 -14.10 -4.43 -1.43
CA TYR A 161 -13.17 -5.54 -1.26
C TYR A 161 -13.17 -6.37 -2.55
N LEU A 162 -12.09 -6.29 -3.32
CA LEU A 162 -11.97 -7.02 -4.60
C LEU A 162 -11.36 -8.42 -4.42
N GLY A 163 -10.99 -8.79 -3.20
CA GLY A 163 -10.26 -10.00 -2.89
C GLY A 163 -8.97 -9.66 -2.14
N ARG A 164 -8.40 -10.67 -1.49
CA ARG A 164 -7.11 -10.53 -0.79
C ARG A 164 -5.99 -10.37 -1.81
N GLY A 165 -5.07 -9.47 -1.52
CA GLY A 165 -3.94 -9.15 -2.39
C GLY A 165 -2.68 -8.88 -1.58
N HIS A 166 -2.34 -7.61 -1.44
CA HIS A 166 -1.26 -7.11 -0.59
C HIS A 166 -1.43 -7.53 0.88
N THR A 167 -2.67 -7.57 1.35
CA THR A 167 -3.10 -8.13 2.64
C THR A 167 -4.40 -8.93 2.49
N LYS A 168 -4.94 -9.48 3.59
CA LYS A 168 -6.30 -10.07 3.58
C LYS A 168 -7.43 -9.03 3.62
N GLY A 169 -7.12 -7.75 3.80
CA GLY A 169 -8.11 -6.69 4.07
C GLY A 169 -8.15 -5.57 3.04
N ASP A 170 -7.44 -5.70 1.92
CA ASP A 170 -7.30 -4.62 0.94
C ASP A 170 -8.65 -4.19 0.35
N ILE A 171 -8.91 -2.88 0.38
CA ILE A 171 -10.06 -2.28 -0.30
C ILE A 171 -9.61 -1.21 -1.27
N VAL A 172 -10.46 -0.94 -2.25
CA VAL A 172 -10.31 0.19 -3.18
C VAL A 172 -11.39 1.22 -2.95
N ALA A 173 -11.15 2.47 -3.37
CA ALA A 173 -12.21 3.47 -3.55
C ALA A 173 -12.39 3.76 -5.05
N TRP A 174 -13.60 3.50 -5.55
CA TRP A 174 -13.95 3.61 -6.96
C TRP A 174 -14.99 4.72 -7.18
N LEU A 175 -14.69 5.64 -8.09
CA LEU A 175 -15.57 6.71 -8.50
C LEU A 175 -16.12 6.41 -9.89
N PRO A 176 -17.33 5.84 -10.01
CA PRO A 176 -17.87 5.39 -11.30
C PRO A 176 -18.15 6.53 -12.29
N THR A 177 -18.57 7.70 -11.80
CA THR A 177 -18.88 8.86 -12.65
C THR A 177 -17.61 9.44 -13.27
N GLU A 178 -16.57 9.59 -12.46
CA GLU A 178 -15.27 10.16 -12.85
C GLU A 178 -14.33 9.12 -13.47
N ARG A 179 -14.65 7.83 -13.33
CA ARG A 179 -13.82 6.68 -13.70
C ARG A 179 -12.43 6.72 -13.06
N VAL A 180 -12.37 7.16 -11.80
CA VAL A 180 -11.14 7.25 -10.99
C VAL A 180 -11.09 6.14 -9.96
N LEU A 181 -9.96 5.42 -9.89
CA LEU A 181 -9.72 4.36 -8.93
C LEU A 181 -8.56 4.71 -7.99
N PHE A 182 -8.80 4.70 -6.68
CA PHE A 182 -7.76 4.59 -5.67
C PHE A 182 -7.60 3.11 -5.31
N ALA A 183 -6.51 2.50 -5.75
CA ALA A 183 -6.30 1.05 -5.65
C ALA A 183 -5.65 0.61 -4.33
N GLY A 184 -5.15 1.53 -3.52
CA GLY A 184 -4.25 1.20 -2.41
C GLY A 184 -3.05 0.40 -2.92
N ASP A 185 -2.50 -0.45 -2.06
CA ASP A 185 -1.30 -1.25 -2.41
C ASP A 185 -1.64 -2.50 -3.24
N LEU A 186 -2.87 -2.62 -3.77
CA LEU A 186 -3.21 -3.65 -4.76
C LEU A 186 -2.58 -3.38 -6.13
N VAL A 187 -2.24 -2.13 -6.43
CA VAL A 187 -1.55 -1.74 -7.66
C VAL A 187 -0.49 -0.70 -7.32
N GLU A 188 0.74 -0.94 -7.74
CA GLU A 188 1.83 0.04 -7.68
C GLU A 188 2.20 0.45 -9.11
N SER A 189 2.57 1.72 -9.32
CA SER A 189 2.93 2.28 -10.63
C SER A 189 4.37 2.76 -10.63
N GLU A 190 5.25 2.14 -11.41
CA GLU A 190 6.71 2.43 -11.39
C GLU A 190 7.36 2.35 -9.98
N ALA A 191 6.82 1.53 -9.09
CA ALA A 191 7.35 1.22 -7.77
C ALA A 191 7.33 -0.30 -7.55
N ALA A 192 8.32 -0.84 -6.83
CA ALA A 192 8.32 -2.25 -6.47
C ALA A 192 7.25 -2.55 -5.42
N LEU A 193 6.88 -3.82 -5.29
CA LEU A 193 5.85 -4.26 -4.34
C LEU A 193 6.49 -4.56 -2.98
N TYR A 194 5.75 -4.33 -1.90
CA TYR A 194 5.95 -5.06 -0.65
C TYR A 194 4.90 -6.16 -0.59
N THR A 195 5.32 -7.41 -0.40
CA THR A 195 4.42 -8.56 -0.40
C THR A 195 4.55 -9.42 0.85
N GLY A 196 5.17 -8.92 1.92
CA GLY A 196 5.40 -9.67 3.17
C GLY A 196 4.13 -10.22 3.83
N ASP A 197 2.97 -9.58 3.63
CA ASP A 197 1.65 -10.02 4.13
C ASP A 197 0.70 -10.54 3.03
N ALA A 198 1.21 -10.71 1.82
CA ALA A 198 0.39 -10.91 0.63
C ALA A 198 -0.16 -12.34 0.46
N TYR A 199 -1.19 -12.42 -0.38
CA TYR A 199 -1.77 -13.65 -0.92
C TYR A 199 -1.54 -13.66 -2.43
N HIS A 200 -0.30 -13.93 -2.84
CA HIS A 200 0.17 -13.77 -4.21
C HIS A 200 -0.67 -14.54 -5.22
N LEU A 201 -1.06 -15.79 -4.91
CA LEU A 201 -1.79 -16.65 -5.84
C LEU A 201 -3.17 -16.09 -6.19
N ASP A 202 -3.85 -15.51 -5.21
CA ASP A 202 -5.15 -14.86 -5.41
C ASP A 202 -4.98 -13.46 -6.00
N TRP A 203 -3.94 -12.74 -5.55
CA TRP A 203 -3.64 -11.38 -5.99
C TRP A 203 -3.40 -11.35 -7.50
N MET A 204 -2.45 -12.16 -7.98
CA MET A 204 -2.03 -12.20 -9.39
C MET A 204 -3.11 -12.73 -10.34
N THR A 205 -4.26 -13.17 -9.83
CA THR A 205 -5.38 -13.70 -10.60
C THR A 205 -6.66 -12.93 -10.29
N THR A 206 -7.56 -13.50 -9.49
CA THR A 206 -8.92 -13.01 -9.28
C THR A 206 -8.99 -11.58 -8.76
N THR A 207 -8.07 -11.17 -7.89
CA THR A 207 -8.07 -9.82 -7.31
C THR A 207 -7.70 -8.79 -8.39
N LEU A 208 -6.58 -8.95 -9.09
CA LEU A 208 -6.19 -8.03 -10.17
C LEU A 208 -7.15 -8.08 -11.38
N ASP A 209 -7.78 -9.22 -11.66
CA ASP A 209 -8.82 -9.32 -12.69
C ASP A 209 -10.04 -8.45 -12.34
N ARG A 210 -10.44 -8.45 -11.06
CA ARG A 210 -11.54 -7.61 -10.56
C ARG A 210 -11.16 -6.13 -10.53
N VAL A 211 -9.91 -5.79 -10.18
CA VAL A 211 -9.38 -4.42 -10.30
C VAL A 211 -9.48 -3.96 -11.75
N ARG A 212 -9.01 -4.77 -12.71
CA ARG A 212 -9.06 -4.45 -14.13
C ARG A 212 -10.49 -4.28 -14.65
N ALA A 213 -11.44 -5.05 -14.11
CA ALA A 213 -12.85 -5.03 -14.51
C ALA A 213 -13.60 -3.74 -14.11
N LEU A 214 -13.07 -2.94 -13.18
CA LEU A 214 -13.61 -1.61 -12.88
C LEU A 214 -13.43 -0.64 -14.07
N ASP A 215 -12.46 -0.93 -14.95
CA ASP A 215 -12.20 -0.18 -16.18
C ASP A 215 -11.97 1.31 -15.92
N ALA A 216 -11.06 1.62 -14.99
CA ALA A 216 -10.69 2.98 -14.62
C ALA A 216 -9.97 3.71 -15.77
N GLU A 217 -10.24 5.01 -15.91
CA GLU A 217 -9.49 5.92 -16.79
C GLU A 217 -8.32 6.57 -16.08
N VAL A 218 -8.41 6.71 -14.76
CA VAL A 218 -7.34 7.22 -13.89
C VAL A 218 -7.17 6.26 -12.72
N LEU A 219 -5.93 5.87 -12.43
CA LEU A 219 -5.61 5.01 -11.29
C LEU A 219 -4.54 5.67 -10.42
N VAL A 220 -4.83 5.71 -9.12
CA VAL A 220 -3.91 6.08 -8.05
C VAL A 220 -3.54 4.80 -7.31
N GLY A 221 -2.30 4.34 -7.51
CA GLY A 221 -1.75 3.20 -6.79
C GLY A 221 -1.30 3.56 -5.38
N GLY A 222 -0.80 2.59 -4.63
CA GLY A 222 -0.26 2.78 -3.29
C GLY A 222 1.02 3.65 -3.28
N ARG A 223 1.80 3.60 -4.35
CA ARG A 223 3.11 4.25 -4.54
C ARG A 223 3.31 4.56 -6.02
N GLY A 224 4.16 5.55 -6.24
CA GLY A 224 4.51 6.05 -7.57
C GLY A 224 3.49 7.04 -8.12
N ARG A 225 3.48 7.23 -9.44
CA ARG A 225 2.74 8.31 -10.10
C ARG A 225 1.29 7.94 -10.40
N VAL A 226 0.43 8.94 -10.55
CA VAL A 226 -0.92 8.72 -11.10
C VAL A 226 -0.82 8.29 -12.57
N VAL A 227 -1.52 7.23 -12.95
CA VAL A 227 -1.55 6.70 -14.33
C VAL A 227 -2.91 6.94 -14.99
N ARG A 228 -2.92 7.12 -16.32
CA ARG A 228 -4.12 7.50 -17.08
C ARG A 228 -4.25 6.73 -18.39
N GLY A 229 -5.48 6.48 -18.85
CA GLY A 229 -5.76 5.81 -20.12
C GLY A 229 -5.10 4.42 -20.18
N ASP A 230 -4.38 4.13 -21.27
CA ASP A 230 -3.74 2.83 -21.48
C ASP A 230 -2.71 2.46 -20.39
N GLU A 231 -2.12 3.46 -19.71
CA GLU A 231 -1.17 3.22 -18.61
C GLU A 231 -1.81 2.56 -17.40
N VAL A 232 -3.13 2.71 -17.21
CA VAL A 232 -3.87 2.01 -16.12
C VAL A 232 -3.73 0.51 -16.28
N GLY A 233 -3.94 -0.01 -17.49
CA GLY A 233 -3.76 -1.43 -17.78
C GLY A 233 -2.31 -1.88 -17.59
N GLN A 234 -1.35 -1.03 -17.97
CA GLN A 234 0.08 -1.32 -17.82
C GLN A 234 0.50 -1.41 -16.34
N ALA A 235 0.00 -0.54 -15.46
CA ALA A 235 0.29 -0.59 -14.03
C ALA A 235 -0.27 -1.86 -13.36
N ILE A 236 -1.48 -2.29 -13.76
CA ILE A 236 -2.09 -3.54 -13.29
C ILE A 236 -1.25 -4.74 -13.74
N GLU A 237 -0.88 -4.80 -15.03
CA GLU A 237 -0.08 -5.90 -15.58
C GLU A 237 1.37 -5.87 -15.10
N GLN A 238 1.91 -4.70 -14.77
CA GLN A 238 3.18 -4.55 -14.08
C GLN A 238 3.15 -5.26 -12.72
N THR A 239 2.13 -4.96 -11.91
CA THR A 239 1.94 -5.58 -10.59
C THR A 239 1.81 -7.11 -10.75
N ARG A 240 0.97 -7.56 -11.69
CA ARG A 240 0.81 -8.98 -12.00
C ARG A 240 2.13 -9.64 -12.44
N GLY A 241 2.86 -8.99 -13.33
CA GLY A 241 4.14 -9.47 -13.86
C GLY A 241 5.18 -9.69 -12.77
N PHE A 242 5.30 -8.75 -11.82
CA PHE A 242 6.20 -8.89 -10.68
C PHE A 242 5.88 -10.14 -9.86
N LEU A 243 4.61 -10.34 -9.51
CA LEU A 243 4.15 -11.50 -8.72
C LEU A 243 4.38 -12.83 -9.46
N VAL A 244 4.16 -12.86 -10.78
CA VAL A 244 4.38 -14.04 -11.62
C VAL A 244 5.86 -14.40 -11.68
N VAL A 245 6.73 -13.42 -11.97
CA VAL A 245 8.19 -13.65 -12.06
C VAL A 245 8.75 -14.09 -10.71
N LEU A 246 8.34 -13.44 -9.61
CA LEU A 246 8.71 -13.83 -8.25
C LEU A 246 8.32 -15.30 -7.97
N LYS A 247 7.07 -15.66 -8.28
CA LYS A 247 6.58 -17.03 -8.10
C LYS A 247 7.39 -18.04 -8.91
N GLU A 248 7.68 -17.75 -10.18
CA GLU A 248 8.42 -18.66 -11.04
C GLU A 248 9.85 -18.87 -10.54
N ALA A 249 10.55 -17.81 -10.16
CA ALA A 249 11.91 -17.87 -9.63
C ALA A 249 11.97 -18.68 -8.32
N VAL A 250 11.09 -18.37 -7.36
CA VAL A 250 11.06 -19.04 -6.06
C VAL A 250 10.67 -20.52 -6.21
N HIS A 251 9.62 -20.81 -6.98
CA HIS A 251 9.13 -22.18 -7.18
C HIS A 251 10.16 -23.05 -7.92
N ALA A 252 10.91 -22.50 -8.87
CA ALA A 252 11.97 -23.24 -9.56
C ALA A 252 13.05 -23.73 -8.57
N VAL A 253 13.40 -22.93 -7.56
CA VAL A 253 14.34 -23.33 -6.51
C VAL A 253 13.74 -24.37 -5.57
N GLN A 254 12.49 -24.22 -5.14
CA GLN A 254 11.81 -25.22 -4.30
C GLN A 254 11.72 -26.61 -4.96
N ARG A 255 11.44 -26.69 -6.27
CA ARG A 255 11.34 -27.98 -6.99
C ARG A 255 12.64 -28.75 -7.09
N ARG A 256 13.78 -28.09 -6.88
CA ARG A 256 15.10 -28.72 -6.86
C ARG A 256 15.66 -28.85 -5.44
N ASP A 257 14.78 -28.78 -4.43
CA ASP A 257 15.12 -28.84 -3.00
C ASP A 257 16.21 -27.84 -2.60
N GLY A 258 16.18 -26.64 -3.21
CA GLY A 258 17.11 -25.56 -2.91
C GLY A 258 16.81 -24.85 -1.59
N THR A 259 17.60 -23.83 -1.29
CA THR A 259 17.50 -23.02 -0.07
C THR A 259 16.77 -21.70 -0.30
N LEU A 260 16.32 -21.05 0.78
CA LEU A 260 15.72 -19.73 0.72
C LEU A 260 16.69 -18.68 0.13
N LYS A 261 17.99 -18.77 0.46
CA LYS A 261 19.03 -17.89 -0.10
C LYS A 261 19.18 -18.04 -1.61
N GLU A 262 19.14 -19.28 -2.12
CA GLU A 262 19.14 -19.51 -3.57
C GLU A 262 17.87 -18.97 -4.25
N ALA A 263 16.71 -19.04 -3.59
CA ALA A 263 15.48 -18.44 -4.10
C ALA A 263 15.56 -16.91 -4.14
N PHE A 264 16.17 -16.31 -3.12
CA PHE A 264 16.41 -14.87 -3.08
C PHE A 264 17.32 -14.42 -4.24
N GLU A 265 18.45 -15.09 -4.43
CA GLU A 265 19.37 -14.81 -5.54
C GLU A 265 18.71 -15.02 -6.91
N SER A 266 17.92 -16.08 -7.07
CA SER A 266 17.18 -16.35 -8.30
C SER A 266 16.11 -15.31 -8.58
N ALA A 267 15.37 -14.87 -7.56
CA ALA A 267 14.34 -13.84 -7.69
C ALA A 267 14.95 -12.48 -8.01
N HIS A 268 16.05 -12.11 -7.34
CA HIS A 268 16.80 -10.89 -7.64
C HIS A 268 17.27 -10.87 -9.10
N ALA A 269 17.93 -11.94 -9.55
CA ALA A 269 18.42 -12.04 -10.92
C ALA A 269 17.29 -11.96 -11.97
N ALA A 270 16.11 -12.49 -11.66
CA ALA A 270 14.95 -12.47 -12.54
C ALA A 270 14.23 -11.10 -12.57
N LEU A 271 14.11 -10.44 -11.43
CA LEU A 271 13.34 -9.20 -11.28
C LEU A 271 14.17 -7.93 -11.51
N ALA A 272 15.43 -7.90 -11.07
CA ALA A 272 16.27 -6.70 -11.11
C ALA A 272 16.41 -6.05 -12.50
N PRO A 273 16.48 -6.79 -13.63
CA PRO A 273 16.57 -6.17 -14.95
C PRO A 273 15.39 -5.24 -15.29
N GLN A 274 14.20 -5.52 -14.76
CA GLN A 274 12.99 -4.75 -15.03
C GLN A 274 12.60 -3.84 -13.86
N TYR A 275 12.77 -4.33 -12.63
CA TYR A 275 12.23 -3.71 -11.41
C TYR A 275 13.32 -3.11 -10.51
N GLY A 276 14.60 -3.41 -10.76
CA GLY A 276 15.70 -3.08 -9.86
C GLY A 276 15.99 -1.58 -9.70
N GLY A 277 15.54 -0.76 -10.67
CA GLY A 277 15.66 0.69 -10.61
C GLY A 277 14.49 1.38 -9.88
N TRP A 278 13.47 0.64 -9.46
CA TRP A 278 12.29 1.22 -8.85
C TRP A 278 12.46 1.45 -7.35
N PRO A 279 11.74 2.44 -6.79
CA PRO A 279 11.68 2.63 -5.35
C PRO A 279 11.42 1.32 -4.63
N ILE A 280 12.06 1.18 -3.46
CA ILE A 280 11.92 0.09 -2.48
C ILE A 280 12.30 -1.33 -2.93
N PHE A 281 12.68 -1.57 -4.19
CA PHE A 281 12.97 -2.92 -4.72
C PHE A 281 13.94 -3.75 -3.86
N GLU A 282 15.15 -3.23 -3.63
CA GLU A 282 16.18 -3.94 -2.85
C GLU A 282 15.76 -4.17 -1.39
N HIS A 283 14.90 -3.29 -0.87
CA HIS A 283 14.49 -3.29 0.52
C HIS A 283 13.36 -4.28 0.79
N THR A 284 12.45 -4.50 -0.17
CA THR A 284 11.29 -5.38 0.00
C THR A 284 11.57 -6.82 -0.44
N LEU A 285 12.47 -7.03 -1.41
CA LEU A 285 12.68 -8.33 -2.02
C LEU A 285 12.94 -9.49 -1.03
N PRO A 286 13.72 -9.33 0.07
CA PRO A 286 13.86 -10.39 1.07
C PRO A 286 12.52 -10.86 1.65
N PHE A 287 11.64 -9.93 2.00
CA PHE A 287 10.31 -10.20 2.56
C PHE A 287 9.39 -10.83 1.53
N ASP A 288 9.47 -10.35 0.29
CA ASP A 288 8.66 -10.85 -0.81
C ASP A 288 8.98 -12.31 -1.14
N VAL A 289 10.29 -12.63 -1.20
CA VAL A 289 10.79 -13.99 -1.42
C VAL A 289 10.38 -14.92 -0.29
N GLN A 290 10.56 -14.50 0.97
CA GLN A 290 10.12 -15.31 2.12
C GLN A 290 8.62 -15.59 2.07
N ARG A 291 7.80 -14.57 1.77
CA ARG A 291 6.35 -14.77 1.73
C ARG A 291 5.93 -15.69 0.59
N MET A 292 6.46 -15.51 -0.62
CA MET A 292 6.19 -16.41 -1.75
C MET A 292 6.62 -17.85 -1.43
N TRP A 293 7.79 -18.02 -0.80
CA TRP A 293 8.28 -19.32 -0.37
C TRP A 293 7.29 -20.03 0.56
N ASP A 294 6.82 -19.31 1.59
CA ASP A 294 5.83 -19.80 2.56
C ASP A 294 4.49 -20.13 1.88
N GLU A 295 4.03 -19.28 0.95
CA GLU A 295 2.73 -19.47 0.28
C GLU A 295 2.69 -20.73 -0.58
N LEU A 296 3.78 -21.02 -1.29
CA LEU A 296 3.88 -22.19 -2.17
C LEU A 296 3.82 -23.53 -1.41
N ILE A 297 4.11 -23.53 -0.10
CA ILE A 297 3.95 -24.72 0.77
C ILE A 297 2.63 -24.71 1.55
N GLY A 298 1.77 -23.70 1.34
CA GLY A 298 0.43 -23.61 1.92
C GLY A 298 0.31 -22.76 3.18
N ASP A 299 1.37 -22.06 3.59
CA ASP A 299 1.36 -21.25 4.80
C ASP A 299 0.68 -19.89 4.58
N SER A 300 -0.05 -19.44 5.61
CA SER A 300 -0.64 -18.11 5.69
C SER A 300 0.37 -17.06 6.14
N PRO A 301 0.15 -15.75 5.86
CA PRO A 301 1.04 -14.68 6.30
C PRO A 301 1.31 -14.70 7.81
N ARG A 302 2.59 -14.76 8.17
CA ARG A 302 3.08 -14.75 9.55
C ARG A 302 3.45 -13.33 9.97
N ILE A 303 3.25 -13.01 11.25
CA ILE A 303 3.57 -11.70 11.81
C ILE A 303 5.05 -11.35 11.58
N TRP A 304 5.31 -10.15 11.05
CA TRP A 304 6.64 -9.57 10.97
C TRP A 304 6.95 -8.83 12.28
N THR A 305 7.96 -9.30 13.00
CA THR A 305 8.49 -8.61 14.18
C THR A 305 9.81 -7.96 13.79
N ALA A 306 10.19 -6.88 14.48
CA ALA A 306 11.48 -6.22 14.24
C ALA A 306 12.68 -7.19 14.36
N GLU A 307 12.58 -8.21 15.22
CA GLU A 307 13.60 -9.27 15.32
C GLU A 307 13.60 -10.18 14.09
N ARG A 308 12.42 -10.66 13.66
CA ARG A 308 12.29 -11.54 12.49
C ARG A 308 12.77 -10.84 11.21
N ASP A 309 12.48 -9.54 11.07
CA ASP A 309 12.92 -8.77 9.91
C ASP A 309 14.45 -8.72 9.83
N ARG A 310 15.11 -8.42 10.96
CA ARG A 310 16.58 -8.37 11.01
C ARG A 310 17.19 -9.75 10.77
N GLN A 311 16.62 -10.81 11.35
CA GLN A 311 17.09 -12.18 11.12
C GLN A 311 17.03 -12.58 9.64
N LEU A 312 15.90 -12.32 8.98
CA LEU A 312 15.75 -12.61 7.55
C LEU A 312 16.70 -11.78 6.70
N TRP A 313 16.85 -10.49 7.03
CA TRP A 313 17.78 -9.61 6.34
C TRP A 313 19.21 -10.12 6.43
N ASP A 314 19.66 -10.49 7.63
CA ASP A 314 21.01 -11.02 7.85
C ASP A 314 21.22 -12.37 7.14
N GLU A 315 20.20 -13.22 7.04
CA GLU A 315 20.27 -14.50 6.31
C GLU A 315 20.47 -14.30 4.80
N LEU A 316 19.71 -13.38 4.20
CA LEU A 316 19.64 -13.22 2.75
C LEU A 316 20.62 -12.19 2.19
N GLN A 317 20.86 -11.09 2.90
CA GLN A 317 21.71 -9.98 2.46
C GLN A 317 23.09 -9.96 3.13
N GLY A 318 23.26 -10.71 4.22
CA GLY A 318 24.51 -10.89 4.97
C GLY A 318 25.48 -11.93 4.38
#